data_AF-R5BXN0-F1
#
_entry.id   AF-R5BXN0-F1
#
_cell.length_a   1.000
_cell.length_b   1.000
_cell.length_c   1.000
_cell.angle_alpha   90.00
_cell.angle_beta   90.00
_cell.angle_gamma   90.00
#
_symmetry.space_group_name_H-M   'P 1'
#
loop_
_entity.id
_entity.type
_entity.pdbx_description
1 polymer ?
#
loop_
_entity_poly.entity_id
_entity_poly.type
_entity_poly.pdbx_seq_one_letter_code
_entity_poly.pdbx_strand_id
1 'polypeptide(L)'
;MRPLLNEEERQYLLSICKEYILNAIVTMMNEKFNKDWTKKQIRSYLRNHKIKCGRSQKDKKGYVVNIRLLSPEELEYFKSIYKGRTIKETTDLINEKFKKNITYTQMRAFFKNNVFTCDVNTQFKKGHSSWNKGKRFPGNINSGCFKKGHSPHNHKPVGSERIDVDGYTLVKVAEPNKWRLKHVVIWENENGPVPKTHSVLFLDQNKRNFSLDNLKLVSKAEVLFFNQHGASNIKEVNESKLLIAKVKVKLGELQKKQRKL
;
A
#
# COMPACT_ATOMS: atom_id res chain seq x y z
N MET A 1 6.36 48.73 -22.57
CA MET A 1 7.34 47.73 -23.03
C MET A 1 6.73 47.01 -24.22
N ARG A 2 7.36 47.01 -25.42
CA ARG A 2 6.80 46.33 -26.59
C ARG A 2 6.78 44.80 -26.33
N PRO A 3 5.67 44.10 -26.62
CA PRO A 3 5.62 42.65 -26.47
C PRO A 3 6.64 41.99 -27.41
N LEU A 4 7.29 40.93 -26.94
CA LEU A 4 8.31 40.18 -27.70
C LEU A 4 7.75 39.58 -29.00
N LEU A 5 6.46 39.23 -28.99
CA LEU A 5 5.73 38.61 -30.09
C LEU A 5 4.52 39.46 -30.44
N ASN A 6 4.24 39.60 -31.73
CA ASN A 6 3.01 40.18 -32.27
C ASN A 6 1.82 39.23 -32.03
N GLU A 7 0.58 39.72 -32.17
CA GLU A 7 -0.61 38.91 -31.89
C GLU A 7 -0.70 37.67 -32.80
N GLU A 8 -0.37 37.80 -34.08
CA GLU A 8 -0.32 36.66 -35.01
C GLU A 8 0.72 35.59 -34.61
N GLU A 9 1.90 36.04 -34.15
CA GLU A 9 2.99 35.16 -33.72
C GLU A 9 2.62 34.45 -32.41
N ARG A 10 1.91 35.16 -31.52
CA ARG A 10 1.38 34.62 -30.26
C ARG A 10 0.34 33.54 -30.53
N GLN A 11 -0.60 33.77 -31.46
CA GLN A 11 -1.62 32.77 -31.82
C GLN A 11 -0.97 31.51 -32.39
N TYR A 12 0.04 31.66 -33.25
CA TYR A 12 0.80 30.53 -33.78
C TYR A 12 1.60 29.79 -32.71
N LEU A 13 2.24 30.50 -31.79
CA LEU A 13 2.94 29.89 -30.66
C LEU A 13 1.98 29.05 -29.80
N LEU A 14 0.78 29.57 -29.51
CA LEU A 14 -0.22 28.89 -28.68
C LEU A 14 -0.72 27.58 -29.32
N SER A 15 -0.88 27.53 -30.65
CA SER A 15 -1.32 26.30 -31.34
C SER A 15 -0.28 25.18 -31.26
N ILE A 16 1.00 25.52 -31.36
CA ILE A 16 2.11 24.55 -31.38
C ILE A 16 2.57 24.15 -29.97
N CYS A 17 2.46 25.06 -29.00
CA CYS A 17 3.02 24.93 -27.65
C CYS A 17 2.56 23.67 -26.88
N LYS A 18 1.39 23.13 -27.23
CA LYS A 18 0.84 21.90 -26.63
C LYS A 18 1.44 20.63 -27.23
N GLU A 19 1.86 20.64 -28.50
CA GLU A 19 2.25 19.43 -29.23
C GLU A 19 3.76 19.20 -29.33
N TYR A 20 4.55 20.27 -29.44
CA TYR A 20 5.98 20.18 -29.77
C TYR A 20 6.88 20.60 -28.60
N ILE A 21 8.14 20.16 -28.64
CA ILE A 21 9.16 20.59 -27.68
C ILE A 21 9.62 22.01 -27.98
N LEU A 22 10.00 22.74 -26.93
CA LEU A 22 10.55 24.08 -27.01
C LEU A 22 11.65 24.27 -28.09
N ASN A 23 12.55 23.30 -28.29
CA ASN A 23 13.55 23.37 -29.37
C ASN A 23 12.90 23.37 -30.75
N ALA A 24 11.98 22.43 -31.01
CA ALA A 24 11.26 22.34 -32.27
C ALA A 24 10.35 23.55 -32.49
N ILE A 25 9.71 24.07 -31.43
CA ILE A 25 8.92 25.31 -31.47
C ILE A 25 9.76 26.47 -31.97
N VAL A 26 10.97 26.64 -31.43
CA VAL A 26 11.87 27.72 -31.84
C VAL A 26 12.25 27.58 -33.31
N THR A 27 12.60 26.37 -33.76
CA THR A 27 12.89 26.12 -35.18
C THR A 27 11.72 26.46 -36.08
N MET A 28 10.52 25.95 -35.80
CA MET A 28 9.31 26.23 -36.60
C MET A 28 8.91 27.70 -36.58
N MET A 29 9.09 28.40 -35.45
CA MET A 29 8.82 29.83 -35.37
C MET A 29 9.82 30.64 -36.19
N ASN A 30 11.11 30.31 -36.11
CA ASN A 30 12.16 30.99 -36.86
C ASN A 30 11.98 30.78 -38.36
N GLU A 31 11.65 29.56 -38.80
CA GLU A 31 11.34 29.22 -40.20
C GLU A 31 10.09 29.96 -40.71
N LYS A 32 9.02 30.02 -39.92
CA LYS A 32 7.76 30.62 -40.38
C LYS A 32 7.82 32.15 -40.48
N PHE A 33 8.53 32.80 -39.57
CA PHE A 33 8.55 34.27 -39.47
C PHE A 33 9.88 34.89 -39.91
N ASN A 34 10.82 34.10 -40.43
CA ASN A 34 12.17 34.52 -40.83
C ASN A 34 12.86 35.37 -39.76
N LYS A 35 12.84 34.89 -38.51
CA LYS A 35 13.39 35.56 -37.33
C LYS A 35 14.28 34.62 -36.54
N ASP A 36 15.21 35.16 -35.77
CA ASP A 36 16.18 34.38 -34.99
C ASP A 36 15.88 34.42 -33.50
N TRP A 37 14.71 33.93 -33.08
CA TRP A 37 14.44 33.82 -31.65
C TRP A 37 15.29 32.73 -31.00
N THR A 38 15.85 33.05 -29.85
CA THR A 38 16.55 32.09 -29.01
C THR A 38 15.56 31.31 -28.14
N LYS A 39 15.93 30.08 -27.80
CA LYS A 39 15.20 29.24 -26.84
C LYS A 39 14.89 29.95 -25.52
N LYS A 40 15.83 30.80 -25.06
CA LYS A 40 15.69 31.56 -23.80
C LYS A 40 14.58 32.61 -23.90
N GLN A 41 14.50 33.30 -25.04
CA GLN A 41 13.48 34.32 -25.30
C GLN A 41 12.07 33.73 -25.29
N ILE A 42 11.82 32.68 -26.09
CA ILE A 42 10.51 32.00 -26.14
C ILE A 42 10.14 31.40 -24.76
N ARG A 43 11.10 30.81 -24.04
CA ARG A 43 10.87 30.28 -22.69
C ARG A 43 10.47 31.38 -21.70
N SER A 44 11.18 32.51 -21.73
CA SER A 44 10.89 33.64 -20.85
C SER A 44 9.50 34.22 -21.14
N TYR A 45 9.13 34.31 -22.41
CA TYR A 45 7.81 34.75 -22.83
C TYR A 45 6.70 33.84 -22.30
N LEU A 46 6.80 32.52 -22.52
CA LEU A 46 5.82 31.54 -22.03
C LEU A 46 5.63 31.63 -20.50
N ARG A 47 6.73 31.79 -19.75
CA ARG A 47 6.70 31.95 -18.29
C ARG A 47 6.01 33.25 -17.87
N ASN A 48 6.40 34.37 -18.47
CA ASN A 48 5.85 35.69 -18.13
C ASN A 48 4.36 35.79 -18.43
N HIS A 49 3.89 35.10 -19.48
CA HIS A 49 2.48 35.03 -19.86
C HIS A 49 1.72 33.84 -19.23
N LYS A 50 2.31 33.11 -18.28
CA LYS A 50 1.70 31.97 -17.57
C LYS A 50 1.15 30.87 -18.49
N ILE A 51 1.73 30.69 -19.67
CA ILE A 51 1.30 29.69 -20.65
C ILE A 51 1.90 28.33 -20.25
N LYS A 52 1.04 27.40 -19.84
CA LYS A 52 1.44 26.02 -19.49
C LYS A 52 1.50 25.15 -20.75
N CYS A 53 2.70 24.70 -21.12
CA CYS A 53 2.91 23.74 -22.20
C CYS A 53 2.67 22.29 -21.72
N GLY A 54 1.39 21.94 -21.52
CA GLY A 54 0.96 20.69 -20.89
C GLY A 54 1.22 19.44 -21.73
N ARG A 55 2.29 18.72 -21.40
CA ARG A 55 2.61 17.28 -21.62
C ARG A 55 3.98 16.98 -20.99
N SER A 56 4.25 15.73 -20.59
CA SER A 56 5.62 15.35 -20.20
C SER A 56 6.58 15.61 -21.36
N GLN A 57 7.82 16.00 -21.10
CA GLN A 57 8.80 16.29 -22.16
C GLN A 57 9.02 15.10 -23.11
N LYS A 58 8.74 13.88 -22.62
CA LYS A 58 8.81 12.62 -23.37
C LYS A 58 7.66 12.41 -24.37
N ASP A 59 6.51 13.06 -24.16
CA ASP A 59 5.27 12.86 -24.94
C ASP A 59 5.11 13.90 -26.07
N LYS A 60 6.12 14.74 -26.29
CA LYS A 60 6.08 15.86 -27.25
C LYS A 60 6.77 15.48 -28.56
N LYS A 61 6.17 15.90 -29.69
CA LYS A 61 6.77 15.72 -31.03
C LYS A 61 8.12 16.45 -31.09
N GLY A 62 9.15 15.77 -31.62
CA GLY A 62 10.55 16.25 -31.64
C GLY A 62 11.38 15.93 -30.39
N TYR A 63 10.88 15.09 -29.46
CA TYR A 63 11.71 14.53 -28.39
C TYR A 63 12.75 13.56 -28.94
N VAL A 64 14.02 13.90 -28.78
CA VAL A 64 15.14 13.00 -29.05
C VAL A 64 15.72 12.57 -27.71
N VAL A 65 15.70 11.27 -27.42
CA VAL A 65 16.44 10.69 -26.28
C VAL A 65 17.92 10.67 -26.69
N ASN A 66 18.59 11.82 -26.61
CA ASN A 66 20.01 11.89 -26.94
C ASN A 66 20.83 11.29 -25.80
N ILE A 67 21.10 10.00 -25.88
CA ILE A 67 22.31 9.43 -25.31
C ILE A 67 23.13 8.89 -26.47
N ARG A 68 23.85 9.80 -27.12
CA ARG A 68 24.88 9.43 -28.10
C ARG A 68 26.10 8.90 -27.34
N LEU A 69 25.97 7.70 -26.78
CA LEU A 69 27.09 6.99 -26.17
C LEU A 69 28.09 6.53 -27.24
N LEU A 70 27.54 6.10 -28.38
CA LEU A 70 28.29 5.59 -29.53
C LEU A 70 28.23 6.59 -30.69
N SER A 71 29.35 6.71 -31.42
CA SER A 71 29.42 7.41 -32.70
C SER A 71 28.65 6.62 -33.79
N PRO A 72 28.36 7.21 -34.95
CA PRO A 72 27.66 6.51 -36.04
C PRO A 72 28.36 5.21 -36.46
N GLU A 73 29.70 5.22 -36.58
CA GLU A 73 30.51 4.06 -36.96
C GLU A 73 30.49 2.97 -35.87
N GLU A 74 30.59 3.38 -34.60
CA GLU A 74 30.52 2.46 -33.47
C GLU A 74 29.14 1.83 -33.32
N LEU A 75 28.09 2.57 -33.67
CA LEU A 75 26.71 2.08 -33.64
C LEU A 75 26.49 0.99 -34.70
N GLU A 76 27.09 1.12 -35.87
CA GLU A 76 27.03 0.09 -36.93
C GLU A 76 27.72 -1.19 -36.49
N TYR A 77 28.93 -1.05 -35.90
CA TYR A 77 29.60 -2.19 -35.30
C TYR A 77 28.79 -2.82 -34.17
N PHE A 78 28.25 -2.01 -33.25
CA PHE A 78 27.38 -2.47 -32.18
C PHE A 78 26.20 -3.29 -32.72
N LYS A 79 25.50 -2.79 -33.76
CA LYS A 79 24.36 -3.47 -34.39
C LYS A 79 24.70 -4.83 -34.96
N SER A 80 25.95 -5.04 -35.41
CA SER A 80 26.42 -6.33 -35.91
C SER A 80 26.68 -7.36 -34.80
N ILE A 81 27.00 -6.94 -33.58
CA ILE A 81 27.49 -7.83 -32.51
C ILE A 81 26.51 -8.08 -31.36
N TYR A 82 25.58 -7.16 -31.08
CA TYR A 82 24.88 -7.14 -29.79
C TYR A 82 23.88 -8.28 -29.57
N LYS A 83 23.39 -8.90 -30.65
CA LYS A 83 22.43 -10.01 -30.57
C LYS A 83 23.12 -11.30 -30.13
N GLY A 84 22.54 -11.99 -29.15
CA GLY A 84 23.04 -13.25 -28.61
C GLY A 84 24.19 -13.12 -27.61
N ARG A 85 24.64 -11.89 -27.27
CA ARG A 85 25.73 -11.64 -26.31
C ARG A 85 25.24 -10.88 -25.09
N THR A 86 25.87 -11.09 -23.94
CA THR A 86 25.52 -10.31 -22.76
C THR A 86 25.91 -8.84 -22.94
N ILE A 87 25.24 -7.94 -22.20
CA ILE A 87 25.57 -6.51 -22.23
C ILE A 87 27.03 -6.28 -21.83
N LYS A 88 27.55 -7.08 -20.88
CA LYS A 88 28.94 -6.99 -20.42
C LYS A 88 29.91 -7.32 -21.56
N GLU A 89 29.77 -8.48 -22.19
CA GLU A 89 30.62 -8.90 -23.32
C GLU A 89 30.57 -7.89 -24.48
N THR A 90 29.38 -7.38 -24.80
CA THR A 90 29.22 -6.36 -25.85
C THR A 90 29.96 -5.06 -25.50
N THR A 91 29.98 -4.70 -24.21
CA THR A 91 30.71 -3.52 -23.72
C THR A 91 32.21 -3.72 -23.86
N ASP A 92 32.70 -4.89 -23.45
CA ASP A 92 34.12 -5.24 -23.48
C ASP A 92 34.66 -5.23 -24.92
N LEU A 93 33.92 -5.80 -25.89
CA LEU A 93 34.28 -5.79 -27.32
C LEU A 93 34.32 -4.39 -27.94
N ILE A 94 33.42 -3.50 -27.54
CA ILE A 94 33.41 -2.11 -28.03
C ILE A 94 34.58 -1.33 -27.45
N ASN A 95 34.86 -1.53 -26.16
CA ASN A 95 35.99 -0.90 -25.49
C ASN A 95 37.32 -1.34 -26.09
N GLU A 96 37.47 -2.63 -26.42
CA GLU A 96 38.68 -3.17 -27.04
C GLU A 96 38.88 -2.63 -28.46
N LYS A 97 37.84 -2.67 -29.30
CA LYS A 97 37.93 -2.24 -30.71
C LYS A 97 38.16 -0.74 -30.86
N PHE A 98 37.46 0.08 -30.08
CA PHE A 98 37.50 1.55 -30.19
C PHE A 98 38.36 2.21 -29.11
N LYS A 99 39.08 1.42 -28.30
CA LYS A 99 39.91 1.89 -27.17
C LYS A 99 39.14 2.85 -26.24
N LYS A 100 37.90 2.47 -25.92
CA LYS A 100 37.00 3.23 -25.04
C LYS A 100 36.98 2.65 -23.63
N ASN A 101 36.45 3.44 -22.69
CA ASN A 101 36.24 3.04 -21.31
C ASN A 101 34.76 3.20 -20.92
N ILE A 102 33.87 2.56 -21.68
CA ILE A 102 32.43 2.53 -21.39
C ILE A 102 32.18 1.54 -20.26
N THR A 103 31.45 1.96 -19.23
CA THR A 103 31.06 1.08 -18.13
C THR A 103 29.82 0.26 -18.46
N TYR A 104 29.67 -0.91 -17.81
CA TYR A 104 28.47 -1.75 -17.93
C TYR A 104 27.16 -0.98 -17.68
N THR A 105 27.16 -0.06 -16.72
CA THR A 105 25.96 0.74 -16.37
C THR A 105 25.59 1.73 -17.48
N GLN A 106 26.59 2.36 -18.12
CA GLN A 106 26.39 3.23 -19.27
C GLN A 106 25.84 2.45 -20.47
N MET A 107 26.42 1.29 -20.77
CA MET A 107 25.93 0.44 -21.86
C MET A 107 24.51 -0.09 -21.56
N ARG A 108 24.23 -0.53 -20.32
CA ARG A 108 22.88 -0.95 -19.91
C ARG A 108 21.84 0.16 -20.09
N ALA A 109 22.19 1.40 -19.74
CA ALA A 109 21.33 2.56 -19.97
C ALA A 109 21.12 2.81 -21.47
N PHE A 110 22.16 2.66 -22.28
CA PHE A 110 22.10 2.79 -23.74
C PHE A 110 21.14 1.75 -24.36
N PHE A 111 21.24 0.47 -23.97
CA PHE A 111 20.30 -0.57 -24.41
C PHE A 111 18.85 -0.21 -24.04
N LYS A 112 18.61 0.17 -22.78
CA LYS A 112 17.26 0.49 -22.29
C LYS A 112 16.64 1.68 -23.02
N ASN A 113 17.42 2.75 -23.24
CA ASN A 113 16.91 4.00 -23.79
C ASN A 113 16.72 3.94 -25.31
N ASN A 114 17.47 3.09 -26.00
CA ASN A 114 17.32 2.84 -27.44
C ASN A 114 16.49 1.58 -27.76
N VAL A 115 15.92 0.93 -26.74
CA VAL A 115 15.05 -0.25 -26.89
C VAL A 115 15.75 -1.42 -27.60
N PHE A 116 17.03 -1.65 -27.30
CA PHE A 116 17.77 -2.84 -27.76
C PHE A 116 17.63 -4.00 -26.78
N THR A 117 17.48 -5.22 -27.31
CA THR A 117 17.51 -6.48 -26.54
C THR A 117 18.68 -7.34 -26.98
N CYS A 118 19.35 -8.01 -26.03
CA CYS A 118 20.48 -8.90 -26.31
C CYS A 118 20.06 -10.31 -26.71
N ASP A 119 18.77 -10.65 -26.61
CA ASP A 119 18.20 -11.97 -26.90
C ASP A 119 18.88 -13.14 -26.16
N VAL A 120 19.53 -12.84 -25.02
CA VAL A 120 20.15 -13.84 -24.13
C VAL A 120 19.12 -14.34 -23.13
N ASN A 121 18.99 -15.67 -23.03
CA ASN A 121 18.16 -16.29 -22.01
C ASN A 121 18.79 -16.13 -20.61
N THR A 122 18.23 -15.23 -19.80
CA THR A 122 18.66 -14.96 -18.42
C THR A 122 17.83 -15.69 -17.37
N GLN A 123 16.95 -16.61 -17.78
CA GLN A 123 16.15 -17.40 -16.86
C GLN A 123 17.02 -18.35 -16.03
N PHE A 124 16.64 -18.55 -14.77
CA PHE A 124 17.31 -19.54 -13.92
C PHE A 124 17.14 -20.94 -14.51
N LYS A 125 18.25 -21.65 -14.69
CA LYS A 125 18.25 -23.03 -15.19
C LYS A 125 17.60 -23.98 -14.18
N LYS A 126 16.94 -25.04 -14.66
CA LYS A 126 16.37 -26.08 -13.80
C LYS A 126 17.46 -26.67 -12.89
N GLY A 127 17.18 -26.73 -11.58
CA GLY A 127 18.16 -27.16 -10.57
C GLY A 127 18.97 -26.03 -9.92
N HIS A 128 18.80 -24.78 -10.36
CA HIS A 128 19.45 -23.63 -9.73
C HIS A 128 18.99 -23.45 -8.27
N SER A 129 19.93 -23.57 -7.33
CA SER A 129 19.64 -23.34 -5.90
C SER A 129 19.57 -21.84 -5.62
N SER A 130 18.52 -21.38 -4.95
CA SER A 130 18.41 -19.99 -4.53
C SER A 130 19.48 -19.67 -3.48
N TRP A 131 19.93 -18.40 -3.45
CA TRP A 131 20.97 -17.94 -2.52
C TRP A 131 20.60 -18.11 -1.02
N ASN A 132 19.31 -18.28 -0.74
CA ASN A 132 18.72 -18.44 0.59
C ASN A 132 18.26 -19.87 0.90
N LYS A 133 18.46 -20.85 0.00
CA LYS A 133 18.06 -22.24 0.25
C LYS A 133 18.74 -22.77 1.51
N GLY A 134 17.95 -23.23 2.49
CA GLY A 134 18.43 -23.73 3.77
C GLY A 134 18.74 -22.67 4.85
N LYS A 135 18.59 -21.37 4.54
CA LYS A 135 18.80 -20.28 5.52
C LYS A 135 17.47 -19.82 6.11
N ARG A 136 17.40 -19.64 7.42
CA ARG A 136 16.24 -19.05 8.11
C ARG A 136 16.19 -17.55 7.83
N PHE A 137 15.12 -17.06 7.21
CA PHE A 137 14.92 -15.62 6.93
C PHE A 137 14.66 -14.85 8.24
N PRO A 138 15.27 -13.65 8.47
CA PRO A 138 16.03 -12.79 7.55
C PRO A 138 17.54 -13.08 7.43
N GLY A 139 18.00 -14.29 7.77
CA GLY A 139 19.37 -14.75 7.51
C GLY A 139 20.38 -14.36 8.59
N ASN A 140 20.20 -13.20 9.24
CA ASN A 140 20.95 -12.74 10.41
C ASN A 140 20.04 -11.94 11.35
N ILE A 141 20.24 -12.04 12.67
CA ILE A 141 19.61 -11.15 13.66
C ILE A 141 20.12 -9.74 13.37
N ASN A 142 19.27 -8.88 12.82
CA ASN A 142 19.58 -7.46 12.63
C ASN A 142 19.19 -6.65 13.88
N SER A 143 19.52 -5.36 13.93
CA SER A 143 19.18 -4.48 15.06
C SER A 143 17.67 -4.39 15.36
N GLY A 144 16.81 -4.73 14.39
CA GLY A 144 15.36 -4.77 14.55
C GLY A 144 14.81 -6.11 15.04
N CYS A 145 15.63 -7.15 15.20
CA CYS A 145 15.20 -8.45 15.70
C CYS A 145 15.20 -8.48 17.23
N PHE A 146 14.08 -8.88 17.84
CA PHE A 146 14.03 -9.12 19.29
C PHE A 146 14.95 -10.29 19.66
N LYS A 147 15.79 -10.09 20.69
CA LYS A 147 16.61 -11.18 21.26
C LYS A 147 15.69 -12.21 21.91
N LYS A 148 16.05 -13.49 21.83
CA LYS A 148 15.31 -14.57 22.53
C LYS A 148 15.28 -14.25 24.03
N GLY A 149 14.09 -14.29 24.64
CA GLY A 149 13.88 -13.95 26.05
C GLY A 149 13.60 -12.47 26.33
N HIS A 150 13.59 -11.60 25.30
CA HIS A 150 13.25 -10.20 25.48
C HIS A 150 11.74 -10.01 25.66
N SER A 151 11.32 -9.68 26.88
CA SER A 151 9.94 -9.28 27.16
C SER A 151 9.70 -7.81 26.74
N PRO A 152 8.60 -7.48 26.06
CA PRO A 152 8.25 -6.09 25.75
C PRO A 152 8.10 -5.26 27.02
N HIS A 153 8.41 -3.96 26.97
CA HIS A 153 8.22 -3.06 28.13
C HIS A 153 6.77 -3.02 28.63
N ASN A 154 5.79 -3.18 27.73
CA ASN A 154 4.37 -3.20 28.06
C ASN A 154 3.87 -4.57 28.56
N HIS A 155 4.77 -5.52 28.80
CA HIS A 155 4.40 -6.82 29.35
C HIS A 155 3.78 -6.65 30.74
N LYS A 156 2.66 -7.33 30.96
CA LYS A 156 1.94 -7.36 32.24
C LYS A 156 1.87 -8.81 32.73
N PRO A 157 2.07 -9.10 34.03
CA PRO A 157 1.96 -10.46 34.55
C PRO A 157 0.51 -10.99 34.48
N VAL A 158 0.34 -12.31 34.50
CA VAL A 158 -0.97 -12.96 34.68
C VAL A 158 -1.65 -12.44 35.95
N GLY A 159 -2.96 -12.18 35.87
CA GLY A 159 -3.75 -11.52 36.92
C GLY A 159 -3.87 -9.99 36.76
N SER A 160 -3.06 -9.37 35.89
CA SER A 160 -3.18 -7.93 35.63
C SER A 160 -4.53 -7.58 35.00
N GLU A 161 -5.06 -6.41 35.35
CA GLU A 161 -6.31 -5.88 34.81
C GLU A 161 -6.05 -4.72 33.84
N ARG A 162 -6.88 -4.60 32.81
CA ARG A 162 -6.94 -3.42 31.94
C ARG A 162 -8.36 -3.12 31.53
N ILE A 163 -8.64 -1.84 31.25
CA ILE A 163 -9.92 -1.42 30.67
C ILE A 163 -9.77 -1.38 29.15
N ASP A 164 -10.74 -1.94 28.46
CA ASP A 164 -10.78 -1.95 26.99
C ASP A 164 -11.42 -0.66 26.43
N VAL A 165 -11.33 -0.45 25.11
CA VAL A 165 -11.91 0.73 24.44
C VAL A 165 -13.42 0.84 24.70
N ASP A 166 -14.11 -0.30 24.80
CA ASP A 166 -15.54 -0.39 25.10
C ASP A 166 -15.86 -0.24 26.61
N GLY A 167 -14.87 0.02 27.47
CA GLY A 167 -15.06 0.21 28.91
C GLY A 167 -15.18 -1.08 29.73
N TYR A 168 -15.00 -2.26 29.14
CA TYR A 168 -14.97 -3.54 29.87
C TYR A 168 -13.63 -3.77 30.57
N THR A 169 -13.67 -4.37 31.75
CA THR A 169 -12.44 -4.82 32.44
C THR A 169 -12.01 -6.20 31.94
N LEU A 170 -10.76 -6.31 31.53
CA LEU A 170 -10.11 -7.53 31.06
C LEU A 170 -9.05 -7.97 32.08
N VAL A 171 -8.96 -9.27 32.35
CA VAL A 171 -7.95 -9.90 33.21
C VAL A 171 -7.03 -10.74 32.33
N LYS A 172 -5.72 -10.66 32.55
CA LYS A 172 -4.76 -11.55 31.89
C LYS A 172 -4.83 -12.93 32.55
N VAL A 173 -5.26 -13.95 31.81
CA VAL A 173 -5.46 -15.31 32.34
C VAL A 173 -4.28 -16.23 32.06
N ALA A 174 -3.49 -15.97 31.01
CA ALA A 174 -2.31 -16.77 30.68
C ALA A 174 -1.32 -16.03 29.78
N GLU A 175 -0.08 -16.54 29.74
CA GLU A 175 0.97 -16.08 28.84
C GLU A 175 0.79 -16.58 27.40
N PRO A 176 1.32 -15.88 26.38
CA PRO A 176 1.99 -14.57 26.45
C PRO A 176 1.03 -13.37 26.57
N ASN A 177 -0.17 -13.45 26.00
CA ASN A 177 -1.14 -12.35 25.95
C ASN A 177 -2.59 -12.86 25.87
N LYS A 178 -2.98 -13.79 26.75
CA LYS A 178 -4.36 -14.28 26.81
C LYS A 178 -5.15 -13.45 27.83
N TRP A 179 -5.96 -12.53 27.31
CA TRP A 179 -6.85 -11.67 28.10
C TRP A 179 -8.30 -12.14 27.97
N ARG A 180 -9.04 -12.16 29.08
CA ARG A 180 -10.47 -12.51 29.11
C ARG A 180 -11.25 -11.44 29.85
N LEU A 181 -12.54 -11.31 29.54
CA LEU A 181 -13.45 -10.40 30.23
C LEU A 181 -13.61 -10.82 31.70
N LYS A 182 -13.38 -9.88 32.62
CA LYS A 182 -13.40 -10.12 34.07
C LYS A 182 -14.72 -10.72 34.53
N HIS A 183 -15.85 -10.18 34.06
CA HIS A 183 -17.18 -10.67 34.42
C HIS A 183 -17.44 -12.11 33.95
N VAL A 184 -16.88 -12.53 32.80
CA VAL A 184 -16.98 -13.91 32.34
C VAL A 184 -16.17 -14.83 33.26
N VAL A 185 -14.95 -14.44 33.63
CA VAL A 185 -14.10 -15.22 34.53
C VAL A 185 -14.75 -15.40 35.90
N ILE A 186 -15.30 -14.31 36.47
CA ILE A 186 -15.99 -14.36 37.76
C ILE A 186 -17.22 -15.26 37.70
N TRP A 187 -18.04 -15.13 36.65
CA TRP A 187 -19.22 -15.97 36.48
C TRP A 187 -18.86 -17.45 36.29
N GLU A 188 -17.81 -17.75 35.52
CA GLU A 188 -17.36 -19.13 35.26
C GLU A 188 -16.80 -19.81 36.51
N ASN A 189 -16.14 -19.07 37.39
CA ASN A 189 -15.59 -19.62 38.63
C ASN A 189 -16.68 -20.20 39.54
N GLU A 190 -17.91 -19.67 39.46
CA GLU A 190 -19.02 -20.11 40.30
C GLU A 190 -20.02 -21.03 39.59
N ASN A 191 -20.35 -20.73 38.33
CA ASN A 191 -21.42 -21.42 37.60
C ASN A 191 -20.89 -22.45 36.59
N GLY A 192 -19.56 -22.51 36.38
CA GLY A 192 -18.94 -23.36 35.39
C GLY A 192 -18.79 -22.71 34.00
N PRO A 193 -18.34 -23.45 32.98
CA PRO A 193 -17.94 -22.89 31.70
C PRO A 193 -19.11 -22.28 30.92
N VAL A 194 -18.91 -21.08 30.35
CA VAL A 194 -19.93 -20.43 29.50
C VAL A 194 -20.07 -21.17 28.16
N PRO A 195 -21.27 -21.66 27.79
CA PRO A 195 -21.48 -22.29 26.49
C PRO A 195 -21.29 -21.29 25.34
N LYS A 196 -20.81 -21.76 24.17
CA LYS A 196 -20.60 -20.91 22.97
C LYS A 196 -21.86 -20.20 22.46
N THR A 197 -23.04 -20.69 22.83
CA THR A 197 -24.35 -20.14 22.47
C THR A 197 -24.85 -19.07 23.43
N HIS A 198 -24.14 -18.83 24.53
CA HIS A 198 -24.51 -17.91 25.59
C HIS A 198 -23.43 -16.83 25.79
N SER A 199 -23.84 -15.76 26.47
CA SER A 199 -23.00 -14.63 26.88
C SER A 199 -23.38 -14.22 28.30
N VAL A 200 -22.43 -13.63 29.04
CA VAL A 200 -22.71 -13.06 30.37
C VAL A 200 -23.04 -11.57 30.19
N LEU A 201 -24.17 -11.14 30.73
CA LEU A 201 -24.69 -9.77 30.64
C LEU A 201 -24.67 -9.09 32.01
N PHE A 202 -24.37 -7.80 32.03
CA PHE A 202 -24.57 -6.92 33.19
C PHE A 202 -26.01 -6.40 33.19
N LEU A 203 -26.79 -6.77 34.20
CA LEU A 203 -28.20 -6.36 34.31
C LEU A 203 -28.37 -4.87 34.62
N ASP A 204 -27.39 -4.22 35.24
CA ASP A 204 -27.41 -2.78 35.55
C ASP A 204 -26.71 -1.90 34.49
N GLN A 205 -26.19 -2.50 33.42
CA GLN A 205 -25.34 -1.84 32.41
C GLN A 205 -24.02 -1.23 32.95
N ASN A 206 -23.69 -1.42 34.22
CA ASN A 206 -22.45 -0.97 34.81
C ASN A 206 -21.35 -2.02 34.62
N LYS A 207 -20.47 -1.79 33.65
CA LYS A 207 -19.34 -2.67 33.27
C LYS A 207 -18.28 -2.87 34.37
N ARG A 208 -18.43 -2.19 35.52
CA ARG A 208 -17.56 -2.29 36.71
C ARG A 208 -18.24 -2.97 37.90
N ASN A 209 -19.53 -3.28 37.82
CA ASN A 209 -20.24 -4.00 38.87
C ASN A 209 -20.18 -5.51 38.63
N PHE A 210 -19.22 -6.16 39.30
CA PHE A 210 -18.98 -7.60 39.18
C PHE A 210 -19.74 -8.45 40.22
N SER A 211 -20.76 -7.90 40.88
CA SER A 211 -21.63 -8.69 41.74
C SER A 211 -22.31 -9.80 40.94
N LEU A 212 -22.33 -11.02 41.48
CA LEU A 212 -22.84 -12.21 40.78
C LEU A 212 -24.33 -12.09 40.49
N ASP A 213 -25.07 -11.44 41.39
CA ASP A 213 -26.49 -11.14 41.20
C ASP A 213 -26.75 -10.20 40.02
N ASN A 214 -25.74 -9.44 39.59
CA ASN A 214 -25.81 -8.57 38.42
C ASN A 214 -25.38 -9.28 37.13
N LEU A 215 -24.65 -10.40 37.24
CA LEU A 215 -24.11 -11.15 36.12
C LEU A 215 -25.06 -12.29 35.74
N LYS A 216 -25.73 -12.16 34.59
CA LYS A 216 -26.63 -13.20 34.10
C LYS A 216 -26.12 -13.88 32.84
N LEU A 217 -26.19 -15.21 32.82
CA LEU A 217 -26.01 -15.98 31.60
C LEU A 217 -27.27 -15.87 30.74
N VAL A 218 -27.08 -15.41 29.51
CA VAL A 218 -28.14 -15.08 28.57
C VAL A 218 -27.81 -15.72 27.22
N SER A 219 -28.80 -16.27 26.52
CA SER A 219 -28.56 -16.85 25.19
C SER A 219 -28.27 -15.76 24.16
N LYS A 220 -27.53 -16.07 23.09
CA LYS A 220 -27.28 -15.08 22.01
C LYS A 220 -28.56 -14.55 21.36
N ALA A 221 -29.63 -15.35 21.33
CA ALA A 221 -30.94 -14.94 20.85
C ALA A 221 -31.62 -13.93 21.79
N GLU A 222 -31.47 -14.10 23.10
CA GLU A 222 -31.92 -13.12 24.10
C GLU A 222 -31.09 -11.83 24.04
N VAL A 223 -29.76 -11.91 23.86
CA VAL A 223 -28.92 -10.71 23.67
C VAL A 223 -29.36 -9.89 22.45
N LEU A 224 -29.76 -10.55 21.36
CA LEU A 224 -30.31 -9.87 20.19
C LEU A 224 -31.54 -9.03 20.54
N PHE A 225 -32.42 -9.54 21.42
CA PHE A 225 -33.58 -8.78 21.90
C PHE A 225 -33.16 -7.48 22.62
N PHE A 226 -32.15 -7.56 23.50
CA PHE A 226 -31.60 -6.38 24.19
C PHE A 226 -30.96 -5.38 23.22
N ASN A 227 -30.25 -5.86 22.20
CA ASN A 227 -29.66 -4.98 21.18
C ASN A 227 -30.73 -4.24 20.35
N GLN A 228 -31.90 -4.85 20.14
CA GLN A 228 -33.01 -4.25 19.39
C GLN A 228 -33.84 -3.27 20.22
N HIS A 229 -34.07 -3.56 21.51
CA HIS A 229 -35.02 -2.81 22.36
C HIS A 229 -34.31 -1.89 23.37
N GLY A 230 -32.97 -1.93 23.41
CA GLY A 230 -32.15 -1.20 24.36
C GLY A 230 -32.16 -1.79 25.77
N ALA A 231 -31.00 -1.83 26.41
CA ALA A 231 -30.88 -2.13 27.82
C ALA A 231 -31.12 -0.88 28.67
N SER A 232 -31.75 -1.05 29.84
CA SER A 232 -31.96 0.01 30.82
C SER A 232 -30.82 0.03 31.84
N ASN A 233 -30.60 1.14 32.54
CA ASN A 233 -29.60 1.20 33.63
C ASN A 233 -30.13 0.60 34.96
N ILE A 234 -31.39 0.17 34.99
CA ILE A 234 -32.07 -0.35 36.17
C ILE A 234 -32.14 -1.88 36.05
N LYS A 235 -31.61 -2.57 37.06
CA LYS A 235 -31.52 -4.04 37.12
C LYS A 235 -32.88 -4.73 36.95
N GLU A 236 -33.88 -4.34 37.74
CA GLU A 236 -35.22 -4.94 37.75
C GLU A 236 -35.95 -4.86 36.40
N VAL A 237 -35.76 -3.74 35.68
CA VAL A 237 -36.31 -3.55 34.33
C VAL A 237 -35.66 -4.53 33.36
N ASN A 238 -34.34 -4.72 33.44
CA ASN A 238 -33.64 -5.65 32.57
C ASN A 238 -33.94 -7.12 32.91
N GLU A 239 -34.20 -7.46 34.17
CA GLU A 239 -34.70 -8.79 34.55
C GLU A 239 -36.06 -9.08 33.91
N SER A 240 -36.98 -8.11 33.95
CA SER A 240 -38.29 -8.21 33.29
C SER A 240 -38.16 -8.33 31.77
N LYS A 241 -37.29 -7.51 31.15
CA LYS A 241 -36.96 -7.61 29.72
C LYS A 241 -36.37 -8.95 29.34
N LEU A 242 -35.54 -9.55 30.20
CA LEU A 242 -34.97 -10.87 29.98
C LEU A 242 -36.06 -11.95 29.97
N LEU A 243 -37.05 -11.86 30.84
CA LEU A 243 -38.20 -12.77 30.83
C LEU A 243 -38.99 -12.64 29.51
N ILE A 244 -39.27 -11.42 29.07
CA ILE A 244 -39.95 -11.15 27.79
C ILE A 244 -39.12 -11.71 26.63
N ALA A 245 -37.80 -11.53 26.64
CA ALA A 245 -36.89 -12.05 25.63
C ALA A 245 -36.99 -13.58 25.53
N LYS A 246 -36.97 -14.28 26.68
CA LYS A 246 -37.11 -15.75 26.74
C LYS A 246 -38.43 -16.22 26.13
N VAL A 247 -39.54 -15.55 26.46
CA VAL A 247 -40.87 -15.86 25.89
C VAL A 247 -40.86 -15.68 24.37
N LYS A 248 -40.35 -14.56 23.86
CA LYS A 248 -40.28 -14.29 22.42
C LYS A 248 -39.39 -15.29 21.67
N VAL A 249 -38.22 -15.61 22.23
CA VAL A 249 -37.29 -16.59 21.64
C VAL A 249 -37.97 -17.97 21.56
N LYS A 250 -38.62 -18.42 22.64
CA LYS A 250 -39.33 -19.70 22.66
C LYS A 250 -40.49 -19.75 21.67
N LEU A 251 -41.26 -18.67 21.54
CA LEU A 251 -42.34 -18.56 20.56
C LEU A 251 -41.82 -18.69 19.13
N GLY A 252 -40.71 -18.02 18.80
CA GLY A 252 -40.07 -18.14 17.50
C GLY A 252 -39.50 -19.53 17.20
N GLU A 253 -38.96 -20.22 18.21
CA GLU A 253 -38.52 -21.62 18.09
C GLU A 253 -39.69 -22.56 17.75
N LEU A 254 -40.84 -22.40 18.43
CA LEU A 254 -42.03 -23.22 18.21
C LEU A 254 -42.64 -23.01 16.81
N GLN A 255 -42.76 -21.76 16.37
CA GLN A 255 -43.27 -21.43 15.03
C GLN A 255 -42.37 -22.02 13.92
N LYS A 256 -41.05 -22.01 14.11
CA LYS A 256 -40.10 -22.64 13.18
C LYS A 256 -40.24 -24.16 13.13
N LYS A 257 -40.55 -24.80 14.25
CA LYS A 257 -40.83 -26.25 14.29
C LYS A 257 -42.13 -26.58 13.56
N GLN A 258 -43.19 -25.81 13.78
CA GLN A 258 -44.47 -26.00 13.09
C GLN A 258 -44.36 -25.85 11.57
N ARG A 259 -43.55 -24.91 11.06
CA ARG A 259 -43.34 -24.71 9.62
C ARG A 259 -42.48 -25.78 8.94
N LYS A 260 -41.79 -26.63 9.72
CA LYS A 260 -40.93 -27.70 9.23
C LYS A 260 -41.59 -29.08 9.28
N LEU A 261 -42.69 -29.19 10.02
CA LEU A 261 -43.62 -30.32 9.99
C LEU A 261 -44.56 -30.14 8.79
#